data_AF-A0A177Q9E4-F1
#
_entry.id   AF-A0A177Q9E4-F1
#
_cell.length_a   1.000
_cell.length_b   1.000
_cell.length_c   1.000
_cell.angle_alpha   90.00
_cell.angle_beta   90.00
_cell.angle_gamma   90.00
#
_symmetry.space_group_name_H-M   'P 1'
#
loop_
_entity.id
_entity.type
_entity.pdbx_description
1 polymer ?
#
loop_
_entity_poly.entity_id
_entity_poly.type
_entity_poly.pdbx_seq_one_letter_code
_entity_poly.pdbx_strand_id
1 'polypeptide(L)'
;MRSVFLIAVTSILILAVTAPAIAEPAKPESYLEPERSQYGGDLFMSGYDDLVLSVLKEAFAQDVAVRMVAVPSFVPEFAVGLKGTPGNYRVFSLRPKVQLWGYETLRMMKDGSLRTVVGDAQKQLSDLQSTLPADPRAVPVISCQTSINTQLGGRIATVWEKMLRKTRFPPPSAMMGVDGADYHFSMRSNLQYLAGRTWSPDQNSATGLLVGIGMAMNDYCAKKGGGSSMHLEQQLAQLEKRLSLTQTERPSPTLFDKMRNWYRGWRQAH
;
A
#
# COMPACT_ATOMS: atom_id res chain seq x y z
N MET A 1 -63.78 39.67 -41.18
CA MET A 1 -62.61 40.55 -41.31
C MET A 1 -61.44 39.89 -40.60
N ARG A 2 -60.35 39.63 -41.35
CA ARG A 2 -58.92 39.67 -40.95
C ARG A 2 -58.49 38.86 -39.71
N SER A 3 -57.44 38.04 -39.71
CA SER A 3 -56.44 37.65 -40.71
C SER A 3 -55.74 36.41 -40.16
N VAL A 4 -55.44 35.47 -41.04
CA VAL A 4 -54.53 34.35 -40.83
C VAL A 4 -53.09 34.90 -40.89
N PHE A 5 -52.23 34.50 -39.94
CA PHE A 5 -50.78 34.51 -40.12
C PHE A 5 -50.17 33.24 -39.52
N LEU A 6 -49.86 32.30 -40.42
CA LEU A 6 -48.79 31.30 -40.27
C LEU A 6 -47.42 32.00 -40.34
N ILE A 7 -46.40 31.41 -39.71
CA ILE A 7 -44.97 31.30 -40.11
C ILE A 7 -44.23 30.82 -38.84
N ALA A 8 -43.94 29.53 -38.70
CA ALA A 8 -42.76 28.78 -39.18
C ALA A 8 -41.80 28.51 -38.01
N VAL A 9 -41.95 27.32 -37.40
CA VAL A 9 -41.02 26.79 -36.39
C VAL A 9 -39.88 26.11 -37.14
N THR A 10 -38.75 26.80 -37.29
CA THR A 10 -37.52 26.21 -37.81
C THR A 10 -36.92 25.28 -36.77
N SER A 11 -37.07 23.98 -37.00
CA SER A 11 -36.41 22.94 -36.22
C SER A 11 -34.91 22.94 -36.55
N ILE A 12 -34.09 23.38 -35.59
CA ILE A 12 -32.63 23.22 -35.65
C ILE A 12 -32.32 21.79 -35.23
N LEU A 13 -32.00 20.94 -36.20
CA LEU A 13 -31.48 19.60 -35.98
C LEU A 13 -30.00 19.72 -35.56
N ILE A 14 -29.72 19.68 -34.25
CA ILE A 14 -28.35 19.62 -33.74
C ILE A 14 -27.85 18.19 -33.96
N LEU A 15 -27.00 17.99 -34.98
CA LEU A 15 -26.19 16.80 -35.13
C LEU A 15 -25.21 16.74 -33.95
N ALA A 16 -25.52 15.91 -32.96
CA ALA A 16 -24.57 15.52 -31.93
C ALA A 16 -23.45 14.72 -32.59
N VAL A 17 -22.35 15.39 -32.93
CA VAL A 17 -21.09 14.73 -33.25
C VAL A 17 -20.63 14.04 -31.97
N THR A 18 -20.86 12.74 -31.88
CA THR A 18 -20.26 11.89 -30.85
C THR A 18 -18.76 11.86 -31.11
N ALA A 19 -18.03 12.77 -30.48
CA ALA A 19 -16.58 12.63 -30.38
C ALA A 19 -16.32 11.25 -29.77
N PRO A 20 -15.49 10.39 -30.39
CA PRO A 20 -15.08 9.16 -29.76
C PRO A 20 -14.45 9.54 -28.43
N ALA A 21 -14.99 9.01 -27.33
CA ALA A 21 -14.36 9.11 -26.03
C ALA A 21 -12.93 8.58 -26.21
N ILE A 22 -11.96 9.49 -26.12
CA ILE A 22 -10.56 9.11 -26.02
C ILE A 22 -10.49 8.31 -24.73
N ALA A 23 -10.41 6.99 -24.85
CA ALA A 23 -10.21 6.11 -23.72
C ALA A 23 -8.97 6.64 -22.99
N GLU A 24 -9.15 7.08 -21.75
CA GLU A 24 -8.02 7.41 -20.89
C GLU A 24 -7.05 6.22 -20.92
N PRO A 25 -5.73 6.45 -21.09
CA PRO A 25 -4.77 5.37 -21.05
C PRO A 25 -4.97 4.63 -19.72
N ALA A 26 -5.22 3.31 -19.81
CA ALA A 26 -5.37 2.45 -18.66
C ALA A 26 -4.20 2.74 -17.69
N LYS A 27 -4.52 3.30 -16.51
CA LYS A 27 -3.53 3.59 -15.48
C LYS A 27 -2.70 2.32 -15.26
N PRO A 28 -1.36 2.40 -15.29
CA PRO A 28 -0.52 1.22 -15.18
C PRO A 28 -0.89 0.46 -13.92
N GLU A 29 -0.83 -0.86 -13.98
CA GLU A 29 -0.80 -1.67 -12.77
C GLU A 29 0.33 -1.15 -11.87
N SER A 30 -0.04 -0.46 -10.79
CA SER A 30 0.92 -0.01 -9.80
C SER A 30 1.48 -1.27 -9.14
N TYR A 31 2.76 -1.51 -9.39
CA TYR A 31 3.56 -2.54 -8.76
C TYR A 31 4.13 -2.00 -7.45
N LEU A 32 4.46 -2.90 -6.53
CA LEU A 32 5.32 -2.53 -5.41
C LEU A 32 6.72 -2.20 -5.96
N GLU A 33 7.37 -1.22 -5.39
CA GLU A 33 8.79 -0.98 -5.62
C GLU A 33 9.60 -1.97 -4.77
N PRO A 34 10.79 -2.41 -5.22
CA PRO A 34 11.73 -3.11 -4.36
C PRO A 34 11.97 -2.28 -3.11
N GLU A 35 11.95 -2.95 -1.97
CA GLU A 35 12.22 -2.30 -0.72
C GLU A 35 13.63 -1.73 -0.71
N ARG A 36 13.75 -0.49 -0.24
CA ARG A 36 15.01 0.25 -0.21
C ARG A 36 15.34 0.72 1.20
N SER A 37 14.48 0.74 2.20
CA SER A 37 14.94 0.96 3.60
C SER A 37 15.83 -0.20 4.08
N GLN A 38 16.28 -0.28 5.33
CA GLN A 38 16.89 -1.51 5.87
C GLN A 38 16.03 -2.80 5.77
N TYR A 39 14.77 -2.68 5.35
CA TYR A 39 13.97 -3.80 4.84
C TYR A 39 14.43 -4.30 3.43
N GLY A 40 15.43 -3.65 2.80
CA GLY A 40 15.94 -3.87 1.43
C GLY A 40 17.23 -3.10 0.95
N GLY A 41 17.88 -2.21 1.72
CA GLY A 41 19.29 -1.79 1.54
C GLY A 41 19.69 -0.34 1.13
N ASP A 42 19.00 0.73 1.52
CA ASP A 42 19.23 2.15 1.16
C ASP A 42 19.18 3.06 2.42
N LEU A 43 19.96 4.13 2.37
CA LEU A 43 20.64 4.75 3.53
C LEU A 43 20.07 6.11 3.99
N PHE A 44 19.03 6.64 3.35
CA PHE A 44 18.62 8.04 3.56
C PHE A 44 17.92 8.31 4.90
N MET A 45 17.35 7.30 5.56
CA MET A 45 16.62 7.43 6.85
C MET A 45 16.92 6.29 7.85
N SER A 46 18.07 5.63 7.71
CA SER A 46 18.41 4.43 8.50
C SER A 46 18.08 4.52 10.00
N GLY A 47 18.43 5.64 10.66
CA GLY A 47 18.14 5.84 12.08
C GLY A 47 16.66 5.98 12.43
N TYR A 48 15.83 6.53 11.55
CA TYR A 48 14.38 6.60 11.74
C TYR A 48 13.73 5.24 11.48
N ASP A 49 14.16 4.54 10.43
CA ASP A 49 13.71 3.17 10.16
C ASP A 49 14.06 2.25 11.35
N ASP A 50 15.24 2.43 11.96
CA ASP A 50 15.72 1.68 13.14
C ASP A 50 14.81 1.92 14.34
N LEU A 51 14.41 3.18 14.53
CA LEU A 51 13.48 3.57 15.57
C LEU A 51 12.13 2.89 15.36
N VAL A 52 11.53 3.02 14.17
CA VAL A 52 10.24 2.39 13.83
C VAL A 52 10.32 0.88 14.05
N LEU A 53 11.39 0.23 13.61
CA LEU A 53 11.67 -1.17 13.85
C LEU A 53 11.73 -1.54 15.33
N SER A 54 12.46 -0.76 16.12
CA SER A 54 12.69 -1.05 17.53
C SER A 54 11.38 -0.98 18.34
N VAL A 55 10.51 -0.02 18.01
CA VAL A 55 9.21 0.18 18.65
C VAL A 55 8.20 -0.88 18.17
N LEU A 56 8.20 -1.20 16.87
CA LEU A 56 7.26 -2.15 16.26
C LEU A 56 7.82 -3.58 16.15
N LYS A 57 8.86 -3.92 16.92
CA LYS A 57 9.61 -5.19 16.82
C LYS A 57 8.75 -6.46 16.84
N GLU A 58 7.59 -6.42 17.51
CA GLU A 58 6.67 -7.55 17.56
C GLU A 58 6.04 -7.90 16.21
N ALA A 59 5.96 -6.94 15.27
CA ALA A 59 5.58 -7.21 13.88
C ALA A 59 6.66 -7.98 13.11
N PHE A 60 7.87 -8.08 13.67
CA PHE A 60 9.02 -8.77 13.08
C PHE A 60 9.32 -10.12 13.74
N ALA A 61 8.46 -10.57 14.66
CA ALA A 61 8.57 -11.89 15.27
C ALA A 61 8.53 -13.02 14.24
N GLN A 62 9.14 -14.17 14.58
CA GLN A 62 9.25 -15.31 13.67
C GLN A 62 7.90 -15.93 13.29
N ASP A 63 6.88 -15.75 14.13
CA ASP A 63 5.52 -16.25 13.90
C ASP A 63 4.66 -15.31 13.03
N VAL A 64 5.23 -14.21 12.52
CA VAL A 64 4.54 -13.29 11.59
C VAL A 64 4.67 -13.79 10.16
N ALA A 65 3.54 -14.17 9.56
CA ALA A 65 3.47 -14.69 8.20
C ALA A 65 3.54 -13.57 7.16
N VAL A 66 2.76 -12.49 7.36
CA VAL A 66 2.75 -11.30 6.50
C VAL A 66 2.64 -10.05 7.36
N ARG A 67 3.19 -8.93 6.89
CA ARG A 67 3.08 -7.62 7.54
C ARG A 67 3.08 -6.46 6.56
N MET A 68 2.42 -5.39 6.99
CA MET A 68 2.55 -4.03 6.48
C MET A 68 2.99 -3.12 7.63
N VAL A 69 3.99 -2.28 7.41
CA VAL A 69 4.31 -1.13 8.25
C VAL A 69 3.91 0.11 7.47
N ALA A 70 3.10 0.98 8.07
CA ALA A 70 2.66 2.23 7.50
C ALA A 70 3.33 3.40 8.23
N VAL A 71 3.89 4.32 7.45
CA VAL A 71 4.57 5.53 7.90
C VAL A 71 3.84 6.74 7.32
N PRO A 72 2.70 7.15 7.91
CA PRO A 72 1.95 8.31 7.45
C PRO A 72 2.53 9.62 7.98
N SER A 73 2.36 10.70 7.22
CA SER A 73 2.99 12.02 7.52
C SER A 73 2.49 12.70 8.81
N PHE A 74 1.23 12.46 9.21
CA PHE A 74 0.56 13.27 10.22
C PHE A 74 -0.13 12.49 11.34
N VAL A 75 0.01 11.16 11.35
CA VAL A 75 -0.55 10.30 12.40
C VAL A 75 0.50 9.29 12.83
N PRO A 76 0.35 8.63 13.99
CA PRO A 76 1.29 7.61 14.41
C PRO A 76 1.41 6.48 13.38
N GLU A 77 2.64 6.02 13.22
CA GLU A 77 3.02 4.85 12.45
C GLU A 77 2.28 3.63 13.00
N PHE A 78 2.09 2.59 12.19
CA PHE A 78 1.51 1.36 12.69
C PHE A 78 1.98 0.16 11.88
N ALA A 79 1.95 -1.01 12.52
CA ALA A 79 2.16 -2.29 11.87
C ALA A 79 0.89 -3.13 11.95
N VAL A 80 0.61 -3.87 10.89
CA VAL A 80 -0.54 -4.79 10.81
C VAL A 80 -0.14 -6.02 10.03
N GLY A 81 -0.73 -7.17 10.35
CA GLY A 81 -0.44 -8.39 9.60
C GLY A 81 -1.11 -9.63 10.15
N LEU A 82 -0.59 -10.79 9.73
CA LEU A 82 -1.03 -12.09 10.22
C LEU A 82 0.09 -12.75 11.03
N LYS A 83 -0.25 -13.22 12.24
CA LYS A 83 0.55 -14.17 13.01
C LYS A 83 0.01 -15.58 12.83
N GLY A 84 0.89 -16.57 12.86
CA GLY A 84 0.58 -17.99 12.83
C GLY A 84 1.02 -18.69 11.54
N THR A 85 0.48 -19.88 11.34
CA THR A 85 0.84 -20.80 10.25
C THR A 85 -0.38 -21.07 9.37
N PRO A 86 -0.19 -21.64 8.16
CA PRO A 86 -1.31 -22.16 7.38
C PRO A 86 -2.20 -23.04 8.26
N GLY A 87 -3.50 -22.75 8.30
CA GLY A 87 -4.45 -23.45 9.18
C GLY A 87 -4.88 -22.65 10.41
N ASN A 88 -4.05 -21.74 10.93
CA ASN A 88 -4.31 -21.00 12.16
C ASN A 88 -3.69 -19.59 12.09
N TYR A 89 -4.45 -18.64 11.55
CA TYR A 89 -4.04 -17.25 11.45
C TYR A 89 -4.75 -16.37 12.49
N ARG A 90 -4.04 -15.35 12.96
CA ARG A 90 -4.58 -14.26 13.77
C ARG A 90 -4.15 -12.93 13.17
N VAL A 91 -5.09 -12.00 13.03
CA VAL A 91 -4.74 -10.62 12.66
C VAL A 91 -4.14 -9.94 13.89
N PHE A 92 -3.08 -9.17 13.68
CA PHE A 92 -2.52 -8.28 14.69
C PHE A 92 -2.44 -6.85 14.18
N SER A 93 -2.49 -5.88 15.09
CA SER A 93 -2.16 -4.48 14.84
C SER A 93 -1.35 -3.93 16.01
N LEU A 94 -0.35 -3.11 15.71
CA LEU A 94 0.52 -2.42 16.66
C LEU A 94 0.55 -0.93 16.29
N ARG A 95 0.29 -0.06 17.26
CA ARG A 95 0.30 1.39 17.07
C ARG A 95 0.97 2.09 18.25
N PRO A 96 2.08 2.82 18.07
CA PRO A 96 2.66 3.66 19.12
C PRO A 96 1.65 4.75 19.52
N LYS A 97 1.62 5.13 20.80
CA LYS A 97 0.72 6.20 21.30
C LYS A 97 1.09 7.60 20.82
N VAL A 98 2.31 7.78 20.30
CA VAL A 98 2.85 9.03 19.78
C VAL A 98 3.39 8.80 18.37
N GLN A 99 3.50 9.87 17.57
CA GLN A 99 4.14 9.79 16.25
C GLN A 99 5.66 9.75 16.42
N LEU A 100 6.31 8.72 15.87
CA LEU A 100 7.75 8.51 16.01
C LEU A 100 8.57 9.55 15.24
N TRP A 101 8.03 10.12 14.17
CA TRP A 101 8.61 11.29 13.48
C TRP A 101 8.90 12.47 14.43
N GLY A 102 8.18 12.56 15.56
CA GLY A 102 8.45 13.55 16.60
C GLY A 102 9.88 13.49 17.15
N TYR A 103 10.51 12.31 17.21
CA TYR A 103 11.90 12.18 17.66
C TYR A 103 12.89 12.77 16.65
N GLU A 104 12.63 12.55 15.36
CA GLU A 104 13.44 13.12 14.29
C GLU A 104 13.28 14.63 14.22
N THR A 105 12.04 15.11 14.38
CA THR A 105 11.75 16.55 14.51
C THR A 105 12.49 17.16 15.70
N LEU A 106 12.45 16.50 16.87
CA LEU A 106 13.18 16.92 18.06
C LEU A 106 14.70 16.97 17.83
N ARG A 107 15.25 16.00 17.09
CA ARG A 107 16.67 15.96 16.71
C ARG A 107 17.03 17.15 15.82
N MET A 108 16.28 17.35 14.73
CA MET A 108 16.50 18.42 13.76
C MET A 108 16.31 19.82 14.36
N MET A 109 15.42 19.98 15.34
CA MET A 109 15.27 21.25 16.07
C MET A 109 16.46 21.51 17.00
N LYS A 110 16.96 20.48 17.68
CA LYS A 110 18.12 20.59 18.59
C LYS A 110 19.42 20.87 17.86
N ASP A 111 19.62 20.28 16.68
CA ASP A 111 20.82 20.49 15.85
C ASP A 111 20.72 21.72 14.93
N GLY A 112 19.57 22.39 14.90
CA GLY A 112 19.33 23.60 14.11
C GLY A 112 19.07 23.35 12.63
N SER A 113 18.95 22.09 12.19
CA SER A 113 18.61 21.71 10.80
C SER A 113 17.16 22.06 10.45
N LEU A 114 16.28 22.11 11.44
CA LEU A 114 14.90 22.58 11.27
C LEU A 114 14.74 23.96 11.91
N ARG A 115 14.71 25.00 11.06
CA ARG A 115 14.23 26.31 11.46
C ARG A 115 12.73 26.33 11.27
N THR A 116 11.98 26.53 12.35
CA THR A 116 10.52 26.56 12.31
C THR A 116 10.06 27.69 11.38
N VAL A 117 9.41 27.33 10.27
CA VAL A 117 8.90 28.30 9.28
C VAL A 117 7.69 29.07 9.83
N VAL A 118 7.00 28.51 10.84
CA VAL A 118 5.80 29.07 11.46
C VAL A 118 5.83 28.80 12.98
N GLY A 119 5.85 29.86 13.78
CA GLY A 119 5.65 29.81 15.23
C GLY A 119 6.92 29.93 16.10
N ASP A 120 6.71 29.85 17.42
CA ASP A 120 7.76 29.88 18.44
C ASP A 120 8.45 28.51 18.55
N ALA A 121 9.67 28.43 18.00
CA ALA A 121 10.50 27.23 18.02
C ALA A 121 10.73 26.68 19.43
N GLN A 122 10.84 27.56 20.43
CA GLN A 122 11.10 27.16 21.80
C GLN A 122 9.89 26.47 22.42
N LYS A 123 8.69 26.98 22.11
CA LYS A 123 7.43 26.36 22.52
C LYS A 123 7.25 24.98 21.89
N GLN A 124 7.44 24.87 20.57
CA GLN A 124 7.34 23.58 19.87
C GLN A 124 8.33 22.54 20.39
N LEU A 125 9.56 22.97 20.72
CA LEU A 125 10.57 22.12 21.33
C LEU A 125 10.12 21.60 22.70
N SER A 126 9.60 22.48 23.54
CA SER A 126 9.08 22.13 24.87
C SER A 126 7.88 21.18 24.79
N ASP A 127 6.95 21.44 23.87
CA ASP A 127 5.76 20.61 23.66
C ASP A 127 6.16 19.18 23.25
N LEU A 128 7.09 19.04 22.30
CA LEU A 128 7.62 17.74 21.87
C LEU A 128 8.33 17.00 23.02
N GLN A 129 9.17 17.70 23.79
CA GLN A 129 9.88 17.10 24.93
C GLN A 129 8.94 16.62 26.04
N SER A 130 7.83 17.31 26.25
CA SER A 130 6.83 16.91 27.25
C SER A 130 5.97 15.73 26.79
N THR A 131 5.81 15.55 25.48
CA THR A 131 4.94 14.52 24.89
C THR A 131 5.70 13.21 24.63
N LEU A 132 6.96 13.30 24.20
CA LEU A 132 7.76 12.15 23.82
C LEU A 132 8.51 11.58 25.04
N PRO A 133 8.40 10.27 25.32
CA PRO A 133 9.28 9.59 26.27
C PRO A 133 10.77 9.88 25.99
N ALA A 134 11.58 9.98 27.03
CA ALA A 134 13.02 10.24 26.87
C ALA A 134 13.77 9.11 26.15
N ASP A 135 13.42 7.84 26.44
CA ASP A 135 13.87 6.68 25.67
C ASP A 135 12.80 6.35 24.60
N PRO A 136 13.11 6.46 23.30
CA PRO A 136 12.17 6.12 22.23
C PRO A 136 11.66 4.67 22.30
N ARG A 137 12.42 3.74 22.88
CA ARG A 137 12.02 2.34 23.05
C ARG A 137 11.00 2.15 24.18
N ALA A 138 10.81 3.15 25.03
CA ALA A 138 9.80 3.15 26.09
C ALA A 138 8.44 3.69 25.62
N VAL A 139 8.30 4.06 24.33
CA VAL A 139 7.02 4.49 23.75
C VAL A 139 5.97 3.39 23.95
N PRO A 140 4.84 3.67 24.62
CA PRO A 140 3.78 2.69 24.77
C PRO A 140 3.17 2.33 23.41
N VAL A 141 3.06 1.03 23.15
CA VAL A 141 2.43 0.50 21.93
C VAL A 141 1.06 -0.07 22.28
N ILE A 142 0.03 0.41 21.60
CA ILE A 142 -1.31 -0.18 21.62
C ILE A 142 -1.27 -1.39 20.68
N SER A 143 -1.53 -2.57 21.23
CA SER A 143 -1.60 -3.82 20.47
C SER A 143 -3.03 -4.35 20.42
N CYS A 144 -3.38 -4.93 19.29
CA CYS A 144 -4.56 -5.78 19.15
C CYS A 144 -4.17 -7.12 18.52
N GLN A 145 -4.86 -8.18 18.93
CA GLN A 145 -4.82 -9.47 18.25
C GLN A 145 -6.20 -10.13 18.26
N THR A 146 -6.64 -10.63 17.11
CA THR A 146 -7.94 -11.31 16.96
C THR A 146 -7.84 -12.49 15.99
N SER A 147 -8.63 -13.53 16.22
CA SER A 147 -8.73 -14.67 15.31
C SER A 147 -9.36 -14.25 13.99
N ILE A 148 -8.93 -14.87 12.89
CA ILE A 148 -9.54 -14.68 11.58
C ILE A 148 -9.90 -16.06 11.01
N ASN A 149 -10.92 -16.11 10.16
CA ASN A 149 -11.22 -17.31 9.41
C ASN A 149 -9.97 -17.81 8.66
N THR A 150 -9.65 -19.11 8.81
CA THR A 150 -8.45 -19.72 8.25
C THR A 150 -8.35 -19.57 6.72
N GLN A 151 -9.47 -19.74 6.01
CA GLN A 151 -9.52 -19.58 4.55
C GLN A 151 -9.24 -18.12 4.16
N LEU A 152 -9.80 -17.16 4.90
CA LEU A 152 -9.54 -15.74 4.70
C LEU A 152 -8.07 -15.39 4.93
N GLY A 153 -7.48 -15.84 6.04
CA GLY A 153 -6.04 -15.64 6.32
C GLY A 153 -5.13 -16.24 5.24
N GLY A 154 -5.44 -17.45 4.76
CA GLY A 154 -4.69 -18.09 3.68
C GLY A 154 -4.78 -17.32 2.34
N ARG A 155 -5.95 -16.79 2.00
CA ARG A 155 -6.14 -15.96 0.80
C ARG A 155 -5.36 -14.65 0.89
N ILE A 156 -5.37 -13.98 2.05
CA ILE A 156 -4.56 -12.78 2.29
C ILE A 156 -3.09 -13.09 2.06
N ALA A 157 -2.54 -14.13 2.70
CA ALA A 157 -1.14 -14.52 2.54
C ALA A 157 -0.77 -14.81 1.07
N THR A 158 -1.66 -15.49 0.34
CA THR A 158 -1.47 -15.81 -1.08
C THR A 158 -1.40 -14.56 -1.95
N VAL A 159 -2.30 -13.60 -1.73
CA VAL A 159 -2.32 -12.34 -2.50
C VAL A 159 -1.12 -11.47 -2.14
N TRP A 160 -0.75 -11.43 -0.86
CA TRP A 160 0.47 -10.76 -0.38
C TRP A 160 1.72 -11.25 -1.12
N GLU A 161 1.87 -12.57 -1.21
CA GLU A 161 3.00 -13.19 -1.91
C GLU A 161 3.00 -12.85 -3.40
N LYS A 162 1.84 -12.94 -4.06
CA LYS A 162 1.70 -12.60 -5.48
C LYS A 162 2.12 -11.16 -5.77
N MET A 163 1.78 -10.22 -4.89
CA MET A 163 2.16 -8.82 -5.02
C MET A 163 3.67 -8.63 -4.81
N LEU A 164 4.23 -9.22 -3.76
CA LEU A 164 5.66 -9.09 -3.44
C LEU A 164 6.58 -9.75 -4.48
N ARG A 165 6.14 -10.84 -5.14
CA ARG A 165 6.90 -11.45 -6.24
C ARG A 165 6.90 -10.63 -7.52
N LYS A 166 6.07 -9.58 -7.61
CA LYS A 166 5.93 -8.70 -8.77
C LYS A 166 6.54 -7.31 -8.55
N THR A 167 7.40 -7.14 -7.54
CA THR A 167 8.08 -5.85 -7.30
C THR A 167 8.89 -5.40 -8.51
N ARG A 168 8.82 -4.12 -8.87
CA ARG A 168 9.57 -3.52 -9.99
C ARG A 168 10.05 -2.13 -9.64
N PHE A 169 11.24 -1.77 -10.11
CA PHE A 169 11.74 -0.41 -9.92
C PHE A 169 10.84 0.59 -10.65
N PRO A 170 10.53 1.74 -10.02
CA PRO A 170 9.76 2.78 -10.67
C PRO A 170 10.56 3.41 -11.81
N PRO A 171 9.88 4.05 -12.78
CA PRO A 171 10.58 4.88 -13.77
C PRO A 171 11.30 6.05 -13.05
N PRO A 172 12.39 6.58 -13.63
CA PRO A 172 13.19 7.65 -13.03
C PRO A 172 12.41 8.93 -12.64
N SER A 173 11.22 9.12 -13.20
CA SER A 173 10.36 10.29 -12.97
C SER A 173 9.27 10.09 -11.92
N ALA A 174 9.26 8.96 -11.19
CA ALA A 174 8.32 8.77 -10.09
C ALA A 174 8.68 9.72 -8.94
N MET A 175 7.94 10.82 -8.83
CA MET A 175 8.12 11.79 -7.75
C MET A 175 7.43 11.30 -6.47
N MET A 176 8.14 11.35 -5.35
CA MET A 176 7.54 11.32 -4.02
C MET A 176 7.09 12.75 -3.67
N GLY A 177 5.85 12.90 -3.23
CA GLY A 177 5.34 14.17 -2.70
C GLY A 177 5.79 14.40 -1.25
N VAL A 178 5.47 15.58 -0.74
CA VAL A 178 5.76 15.99 0.66
C VAL A 178 4.71 15.50 1.66
N ASP A 179 3.57 15.00 1.16
CA ASP A 179 2.43 14.54 1.94
C ASP A 179 2.01 13.13 1.53
N GLY A 180 1.74 12.26 2.50
CA GLY A 180 1.29 10.92 2.19
C GLY A 180 1.67 9.88 3.23
N ALA A 181 1.73 8.64 2.77
CA ALA A 181 2.16 7.53 3.59
C ALA A 181 3.02 6.57 2.78
N ASP A 182 4.17 6.23 3.32
CA ASP A 182 4.94 5.07 2.88
C ASP A 182 4.34 3.81 3.50
N TYR A 183 4.17 2.79 2.67
CA TYR A 183 3.70 1.47 3.07
C TYR A 183 4.75 0.43 2.71
N HIS A 184 5.28 -0.24 3.72
CA HIS A 184 6.30 -1.27 3.61
C HIS A 184 5.67 -2.63 3.83
N PHE A 185 5.73 -3.50 2.83
CA PHE A 185 5.17 -4.83 2.86
C PHE A 185 6.29 -5.86 2.95
N SER A 186 6.12 -6.87 3.80
CA SER A 186 7.03 -8.02 3.78
C SER A 186 6.36 -9.31 4.23
N MET A 187 6.96 -10.42 3.83
CA MET A 187 6.58 -11.75 4.26
C MET A 187 7.75 -12.72 4.16
N ARG A 188 7.62 -13.87 4.85
CA ARG A 188 8.50 -15.02 4.63
C ARG A 188 7.77 -16.05 3.76
N SER A 189 8.38 -16.45 2.64
CA SER A 189 7.86 -17.51 1.76
C SER A 189 9.00 -18.42 1.31
N ASN A 190 8.85 -19.74 1.48
CA ASN A 190 9.80 -20.76 1.01
C ASN A 190 11.26 -20.43 1.37
N LEU A 191 11.52 -20.10 2.64
CA LEU A 191 12.84 -19.69 3.17
C LEU A 191 13.39 -18.36 2.64
N GLN A 192 12.67 -17.67 1.73
CA GLN A 192 13.00 -16.34 1.24
C GLN A 192 12.24 -15.28 2.02
N TYR A 193 12.89 -14.14 2.21
CA TYR A 193 12.22 -12.90 2.62
C TYR A 193 11.86 -12.12 1.37
N LEU A 194 10.58 -11.78 1.25
CA LEU A 194 10.08 -10.91 0.20
C LEU A 194 9.68 -9.58 0.82
N ALA A 195 10.05 -8.48 0.17
CA ALA A 195 9.75 -7.14 0.63
C ALA A 195 9.50 -6.20 -0.56
N GLY A 196 8.63 -5.22 -0.34
CA GLY A 196 8.35 -4.19 -1.32
C GLY A 196 7.60 -3.03 -0.68
N ARG A 197 7.69 -1.85 -1.30
CA ARG A 197 7.09 -0.62 -0.77
C ARG A 197 6.24 0.10 -1.81
N THR A 198 5.43 1.01 -1.34
CA THR A 198 4.71 1.98 -2.17
C THR A 198 4.46 3.24 -1.37
N TRP A 199 4.43 4.37 -2.05
CA TRP A 199 4.06 5.65 -1.46
C TRP A 199 2.70 6.07 -2.03
N SER A 200 1.73 6.31 -1.15
CA SER A 200 0.38 6.83 -1.47
C SER A 200 -0.22 6.35 -2.82
N PRO A 201 -0.36 5.03 -3.06
CA PRO A 201 -0.81 4.53 -4.35
C PRO A 201 -2.25 4.93 -4.67
N ASP A 202 -2.60 4.98 -5.96
CA ASP A 202 -3.98 5.10 -6.41
C ASP A 202 -4.84 3.99 -5.78
N GLN A 203 -5.93 4.34 -5.11
CA GLN A 203 -6.74 3.41 -4.32
C GLN A 203 -7.35 2.28 -5.14
N ASN A 204 -7.53 2.47 -6.46
CA ASN A 204 -8.09 1.47 -7.36
C ASN A 204 -7.00 0.62 -8.06
N SER A 205 -5.72 0.95 -7.84
CA SER A 205 -4.59 0.15 -8.32
C SER A 205 -4.42 -1.14 -7.53
N ALA A 206 -3.61 -2.08 -8.05
CA ALA A 206 -3.33 -3.32 -7.34
C ALA A 206 -2.61 -3.07 -5.99
N THR A 207 -1.67 -2.13 -5.94
CA THR A 207 -1.03 -1.71 -4.68
C THR A 207 -1.97 -0.95 -3.76
N GLY A 208 -2.84 -0.08 -4.30
CA GLY A 208 -3.87 0.60 -3.51
C GLY A 208 -4.82 -0.37 -2.81
N LEU A 209 -5.27 -1.40 -3.52
CA LEU A 209 -6.08 -2.47 -2.94
C LEU A 209 -5.31 -3.29 -1.90
N LEU A 210 -4.00 -3.53 -2.10
CA LEU A 210 -3.16 -4.20 -1.10
C LEU A 210 -3.03 -3.35 0.19
N VAL A 211 -2.82 -2.05 0.06
CA VAL A 211 -2.88 -1.09 1.19
C VAL A 211 -4.26 -1.17 1.85
N GLY A 212 -5.33 -1.18 1.06
CA GLY A 212 -6.71 -1.32 1.54
C GLY A 212 -6.93 -2.57 2.39
N ILE A 213 -6.35 -3.72 2.02
CA ILE A 213 -6.37 -4.94 2.85
C ILE A 213 -5.66 -4.70 4.19
N GLY A 214 -4.48 -4.06 4.18
CA GLY A 214 -3.75 -3.69 5.39
C GLY A 214 -4.57 -2.79 6.33
N MET A 215 -5.18 -1.74 5.79
CA MET A 215 -6.07 -0.85 6.54
C MET A 215 -7.28 -1.59 7.10
N ALA A 216 -7.93 -2.42 6.29
CA ALA A 216 -9.07 -3.21 6.71
C ALA A 216 -8.71 -4.22 7.82
N MET A 217 -7.52 -4.83 7.78
CA MET A 217 -7.01 -5.68 8.88
C MET A 217 -6.81 -4.86 10.16
N ASN A 218 -6.28 -3.64 10.05
CA ASN A 218 -6.06 -2.78 11.20
C ASN A 218 -7.39 -2.43 11.88
N ASP A 219 -8.40 -2.06 11.09
CA ASP A 219 -9.73 -1.71 11.60
C ASP A 219 -10.50 -2.93 12.13
N TYR A 220 -10.35 -4.08 11.47
CA TYR A 220 -10.88 -5.36 11.91
C TYR A 220 -10.39 -5.71 13.32
N CYS A 221 -9.10 -5.47 13.58
CA CYS A 221 -8.50 -5.69 14.89
C CYS A 221 -8.97 -4.63 15.91
N ALA A 222 -8.90 -3.34 15.57
CA ALA A 222 -9.16 -2.25 16.52
C ALA A 222 -10.59 -2.26 17.11
N LYS A 223 -11.56 -2.90 16.46
CA LYS A 223 -12.93 -3.05 16.97
C LYS A 223 -13.02 -4.13 18.06
N LYS A 224 -13.48 -3.74 19.26
CA LYS A 224 -13.78 -4.68 20.36
C LYS A 224 -14.73 -5.78 19.88
N GLY A 225 -14.36 -7.04 20.08
CA GLY A 225 -15.15 -8.22 19.69
C GLY A 225 -14.88 -8.75 18.28
N GLY A 226 -13.93 -8.15 17.54
CA GLY A 226 -13.67 -8.47 16.14
C GLY A 226 -14.65 -7.71 15.24
N GLY A 227 -14.14 -6.80 14.41
CA GLY A 227 -14.98 -6.12 13.43
C GLY A 227 -15.63 -7.11 12.45
N SER A 228 -16.66 -6.68 11.72
CA SER A 228 -17.11 -7.48 10.56
C SER A 228 -15.96 -7.65 9.58
N SER A 229 -15.64 -8.89 9.20
CA SER A 229 -14.63 -9.20 8.16
C SER A 229 -15.08 -8.76 6.77
N MET A 230 -16.33 -8.33 6.60
CA MET A 230 -16.92 -7.96 5.32
C MET A 230 -16.06 -6.96 4.53
N HIS A 231 -15.56 -5.90 5.18
CA HIS A 231 -14.73 -4.91 4.48
C HIS A 231 -13.38 -5.50 4.05
N LEU A 232 -12.75 -6.31 4.91
CA LEU A 232 -11.52 -7.02 4.60
C LEU A 232 -11.70 -8.02 3.43
N GLU A 233 -12.82 -8.75 3.44
CA GLU A 233 -13.19 -9.68 2.37
C GLU A 233 -13.46 -8.96 1.05
N GLN A 234 -14.11 -7.79 1.09
CA GLN A 234 -14.36 -6.96 -0.09
C GLN A 234 -13.05 -6.47 -0.72
N GLN A 235 -12.14 -5.90 0.07
CA GLN A 235 -10.83 -5.44 -0.42
C GLN A 235 -10.03 -6.60 -1.04
N LEU A 236 -10.03 -7.76 -0.37
CA LEU A 236 -9.36 -8.95 -0.85
C LEU A 236 -9.95 -9.47 -2.17
N ALA A 237 -11.28 -9.58 -2.26
CA ALA A 237 -11.96 -10.04 -3.46
C ALA A 237 -11.72 -9.12 -4.66
N GLN A 238 -11.67 -7.79 -4.44
CA GLN A 238 -11.33 -6.83 -5.48
C GLN A 238 -9.91 -7.03 -6.01
N LEU A 239 -8.93 -7.21 -5.11
CA LEU A 239 -7.55 -7.46 -5.51
C LEU A 239 -7.40 -8.80 -6.23
N GLU A 240 -8.04 -9.86 -5.74
CA GLU A 240 -8.03 -11.18 -6.40
C GLU A 240 -8.59 -11.11 -7.81
N LYS A 241 -9.74 -10.44 -8.00
CA LYS A 241 -10.34 -10.22 -9.32
C LYS A 241 -9.36 -9.49 -10.23
N ARG A 242 -8.75 -8.40 -9.76
CA ARG A 242 -7.79 -7.64 -10.55
C ARG A 242 -6.58 -8.49 -10.94
N LEU A 243 -5.99 -9.22 -10.00
CA LEU A 243 -4.87 -10.12 -10.25
C LEU A 243 -5.20 -11.29 -11.19
N SER A 244 -6.46 -11.72 -11.25
CA SER A 244 -6.91 -12.72 -12.24
C SER A 244 -7.06 -12.13 -13.65
N LEU A 245 -7.59 -10.91 -13.77
CA LEU A 245 -7.78 -10.25 -15.07
C LEU A 245 -6.44 -10.03 -15.78
N THR A 246 -5.40 -9.62 -15.04
CA THR A 246 -4.03 -9.48 -15.54
C THR A 246 -3.44 -10.77 -16.11
N GLN A 247 -3.85 -11.95 -15.61
CA GLN A 247 -3.32 -13.23 -16.12
C GLN A 247 -3.92 -13.60 -17.47
N THR A 248 -5.19 -13.24 -17.70
CA THR A 248 -5.90 -13.43 -18.98
C THR A 248 -5.46 -12.44 -20.07
N GLU A 249 -4.95 -11.26 -19.70
CA GLU A 249 -4.48 -10.23 -20.64
C GLU A 249 -3.00 -10.40 -21.09
N ARG A 250 -2.35 -11.54 -20.83
CA ARG A 250 -1.06 -11.81 -21.48
C ARG A 250 -1.26 -11.72 -22.99
N PRO A 251 -0.50 -10.86 -23.70
CA PRO A 251 -0.67 -10.72 -25.13
C PRO A 251 -0.48 -12.08 -25.80
N SER A 252 -1.34 -12.35 -26.79
CA SER A 252 -1.23 -13.50 -27.69
C SER A 252 0.24 -13.69 -28.08
N PRO A 253 0.79 -14.92 -28.05
CA PRO A 253 2.19 -15.15 -28.37
C PRO A 253 2.52 -14.46 -29.69
N THR A 254 3.55 -13.62 -29.66
CA THR A 254 3.97 -12.87 -30.84
C THR A 254 4.32 -13.86 -31.95
N LEU A 255 4.36 -13.39 -33.21
CA LEU A 255 4.85 -14.23 -34.31
C LEU A 255 6.22 -14.83 -33.97
N PHE A 256 7.07 -14.07 -33.27
CA PHE A 256 8.38 -14.51 -32.79
C PHE A 256 8.30 -15.62 -31.74
N ASP A 257 7.35 -15.56 -30.80
CA ASP A 257 7.14 -16.63 -29.82
C ASP A 257 6.56 -17.89 -30.47
N LYS A 258 5.67 -17.73 -31.46
CA LYS A 258 5.15 -18.84 -32.26
C LYS A 258 6.25 -19.52 -33.08
N MET A 259 7.14 -18.75 -33.70
CA MET A 259 8.30 -19.26 -34.44
C MET A 259 9.30 -19.97 -33.52
N ARG A 260 9.59 -19.41 -32.34
CA ARG A 260 10.47 -20.04 -31.36
C ARG A 260 9.91 -21.37 -30.85
N ASN A 261 8.60 -21.43 -30.61
CA ASN A 261 7.94 -22.66 -30.16
C ASN A 261 7.86 -23.71 -31.27
N TRP A 262 7.61 -23.30 -32.52
CA TRP A 262 7.66 -24.19 -33.69
C TRP A 262 9.06 -24.78 -33.89
N TYR A 263 10.11 -23.95 -33.80
CA TYR A 263 11.50 -24.39 -33.95
C TYR A 263 11.94 -25.34 -32.83
N ARG A 264 11.49 -25.10 -31.59
CA ARG A 264 11.71 -26.03 -30.46
C ARG A 264 11.00 -27.37 -30.67
N GLY A 265 9.77 -27.36 -31.19
CA GLY A 265 9.04 -28.58 -31.54
C GLY A 265 9.72 -29.37 -32.66
N TRP A 266 10.23 -28.69 -33.68
CA TRP A 266 10.93 -29.33 -34.80
C TRP A 266 12.23 -30.04 -34.36
N ARG A 267 13.01 -29.42 -33.46
CA ARG A 267 14.24 -30.01 -32.89
C ARG A 267 14.03 -31.19 -31.95
N GLN A 268 12.82 -31.40 -31.46
CA GLN A 268 12.50 -32.59 -30.64
C GLN A 268 11.97 -33.73 -31.49
N ALA A 269 11.59 -33.45 -32.74
CA ALA A 269 11.06 -34.42 -33.69
C ALA A 269 12.11 -34.93 -34.71
N HIS A 270 13.33 -34.37 -34.69
CA HIS A 270 14.48 -34.72 -35.55
C HIS A 270 15.75 -34.70 -34.71
#